data_AF-A0A917KM14-F1
#
_entry.id   AF-A0A917KM14-F1
#
_cell.length_a   1.000
_cell.length_b   1.000
_cell.length_c   1.000
_cell.angle_alpha   90.00
_cell.angle_beta   90.00
_cell.angle_gamma   90.00
#
_symmetry.space_group_name_H-M   'P 1'
#
loop_
_entity.id
_entity.type
_entity.pdbx_description
1 polymer ?
#
loop_
_entity_poly.entity_id
_entity_poly.type
_entity_poly.pdbx_seq_one_letter_code
_entity_poly.pdbx_strand_id
1 'polypeptide(L)'
;MFEIRVICESADTDRVVAALDKTFATGTVTVYPTDNGKSHRFYVRADHLTDLTREETDRPEAGPTAWPTPEDAYATAPAIPYEIAWTASTTRTLAKNPPGGDVDREYWLRKAALLDRIALDYEAEGIPNGTDDIAANAARQLIEIDHGSDPNGPQHPATLAHPRGYVRHEYAHWANNQ
;
A
#
# COMPACT_ATOMS: atom_id res chain seq x y z
N MET A 1 8.00 -12.16 6.55
CA MET A 1 8.48 -13.51 6.26
C MET A 1 7.38 -14.42 5.71
N PHE A 2 7.57 -14.92 4.50
CA PHE A 2 6.70 -15.88 3.84
C PHE A 2 7.53 -16.85 2.98
N GLU A 3 6.94 -17.96 2.57
CA GLU A 3 7.59 -18.96 1.71
C GLU A 3 7.03 -18.88 0.28
N ILE A 4 7.93 -18.80 -0.69
CA ILE A 4 7.59 -18.82 -2.12
C ILE A 4 7.96 -20.19 -2.67
N ARG A 5 6.98 -20.85 -3.30
CA ARG A 5 7.18 -22.10 -4.02
C ARG A 5 6.93 -21.88 -5.51
N VAL A 6 7.93 -22.16 -6.32
CA VAL A 6 7.83 -22.05 -7.78
C VAL A 6 8.16 -23.38 -8.43
N ILE A 7 7.46 -23.69 -9.51
CA ILE A 7 7.80 -24.78 -10.43
C ILE A 7 7.99 -24.12 -11.80
N CYS A 8 9.20 -24.17 -12.35
CA CYS A 8 9.49 -23.66 -13.69
C CYS A 8 10.30 -24.69 -14.49
N GLU A 9 10.45 -24.47 -15.80
CA GLU A 9 11.37 -25.27 -16.59
C GLU A 9 12.80 -25.11 -16.08
N SER A 10 13.61 -26.16 -16.19
CA SER A 10 14.99 -26.13 -15.68
C SER A 10 15.82 -25.01 -16.31
N ALA A 11 15.57 -24.69 -17.59
CA ALA A 11 16.21 -23.60 -18.32
C ALA A 11 15.89 -22.20 -17.77
N ASP A 12 14.74 -22.03 -17.10
CA ASP A 12 14.30 -20.74 -16.55
C ASP A 12 14.73 -20.50 -15.10
N THR A 13 15.37 -21.49 -14.47
CA THR A 13 15.72 -21.45 -13.03
C THR A 13 16.47 -20.18 -12.64
N ASP A 14 17.58 -19.88 -13.33
CA ASP A 14 18.43 -18.74 -13.00
C ASP A 14 17.70 -17.41 -13.18
N ARG A 15 16.85 -17.31 -14.22
CA ARG A 15 16.06 -16.12 -14.49
C ARG A 15 15.02 -15.89 -13.40
N VAL A 16 14.35 -16.94 -12.95
CA VAL A 16 13.33 -16.83 -11.91
C VAL A 16 13.97 -16.53 -10.55
N VAL A 17 15.10 -17.16 -10.21
CA VAL A 17 15.85 -16.84 -8.99
C VAL A 17 16.31 -15.39 -9.00
N ALA A 18 16.91 -14.90 -10.08
CA ALA A 18 17.33 -13.51 -10.19
C ALA A 18 16.16 -12.51 -10.06
N ALA A 19 14.98 -12.86 -10.58
CA ALA A 19 13.79 -12.03 -10.42
C ALA A 19 13.28 -12.01 -8.97
N LEU A 20 13.34 -13.14 -8.27
CA LEU A 20 12.95 -13.24 -6.86
C LEU A 20 13.92 -12.47 -5.96
N ASP A 21 15.23 -12.63 -6.16
CA ASP A 21 16.28 -11.91 -5.42
C ASP A 21 16.19 -10.39 -5.62
N LYS A 22 15.73 -9.94 -6.80
CA LYS A 22 15.51 -8.52 -7.07
C LYS A 22 14.28 -7.96 -6.33
N THR A 23 13.28 -8.80 -6.09
CA THR A 23 11.97 -8.37 -5.60
C THR A 23 11.84 -8.51 -4.08
N PHE A 24 12.52 -9.50 -3.50
CA PHE A 24 12.43 -9.87 -2.10
C PHE A 24 13.81 -10.00 -1.47
N ALA A 25 13.89 -9.82 -0.16
CA ALA A 25 15.05 -10.30 0.59
C ALA A 25 14.93 -11.83 0.68
N THR A 26 15.59 -12.53 -0.23
CA THR A 26 15.56 -13.98 -0.34
C THR A 26 16.65 -14.62 0.52
N GLY A 27 16.27 -15.66 1.27
CA GLY A 27 17.23 -16.58 1.88
C GLY A 27 17.71 -17.64 0.88
N THR A 28 18.47 -18.61 1.36
CA THR A 28 18.98 -19.73 0.53
C THR A 28 17.87 -20.41 -0.26
N VAL A 29 17.99 -20.38 -1.59
CA VAL A 29 17.08 -21.09 -2.50
C VAL A 29 17.43 -22.56 -2.50
N THR A 30 16.46 -23.42 -2.19
CA THR A 30 16.63 -24.88 -2.31
C THR A 30 15.91 -25.36 -3.55
N VAL A 31 16.65 -25.99 -4.47
CA VAL A 31 16.14 -26.49 -5.76
C VAL A 31 16.07 -28.01 -5.74
N TYR A 32 14.91 -28.55 -6.14
CA TYR A 32 14.69 -29.97 -6.34
C TYR A 32 14.21 -30.21 -7.79
N PRO A 33 14.78 -31.19 -8.50
CA PRO A 33 14.22 -31.61 -9.78
C PRO A 33 12.86 -32.28 -9.56
N THR A 34 11.91 -32.06 -10.47
CA THR A 34 10.67 -32.84 -10.49
C THR A 34 10.91 -34.22 -11.11
N ASP A 35 10.03 -35.19 -10.84
CA ASP A 35 10.17 -36.59 -11.25
C ASP A 35 10.42 -36.81 -12.75
N ASN A 36 10.05 -35.84 -13.60
CA ASN A 36 10.25 -35.86 -15.05
C ASN A 36 11.56 -35.21 -15.54
N GLY A 37 12.38 -34.63 -14.64
CA GLY A 37 13.66 -33.96 -14.93
C GLY A 37 13.58 -32.69 -15.79
N LYS A 38 12.38 -32.27 -16.21
CA LYS A 38 12.17 -31.13 -17.12
C LYS A 38 11.87 -29.82 -16.39
N SER A 39 11.43 -29.92 -15.14
CA SER A 39 11.08 -28.77 -14.31
C SER A 39 11.86 -28.81 -13.01
N HIS A 40 12.17 -27.62 -12.50
CA HIS A 40 12.72 -27.44 -11.17
C HIS A 40 11.63 -26.88 -10.26
N ARG A 41 11.55 -27.45 -9.06
CA ARG A 41 10.76 -26.90 -7.96
C ARG A 41 11.73 -26.29 -6.97
N PHE A 42 11.53 -25.02 -6.62
CA PHE A 42 12.30 -24.42 -5.55
C PHE A 42 11.42 -23.77 -4.49
N TYR A 43 12.00 -23.78 -3.29
CA TYR A 43 11.47 -23.18 -2.09
C TYR A 43 12.40 -22.02 -1.71
N VAL A 44 11.82 -20.85 -1.54
CA VAL A 44 12.53 -19.63 -1.15
C VAL A 44 11.85 -19.08 0.08
N ARG A 45 12.64 -18.91 1.16
CA ARG A 45 12.22 -18.09 2.29
C ARG A 45 12.42 -16.64 1.88
N ALA A 46 11.35 -15.85 1.90
CA ALA A 46 11.36 -14.48 1.46
C ALA A 46 10.87 -13.55 2.57
N ASP A 47 11.56 -12.44 2.73
CA ASP A 47 11.09 -11.28 3.46
C ASP A 47 10.81 -10.14 2.50
N HIS A 48 9.88 -9.26 2.88
CA HIS A 48 9.66 -8.03 2.11
C HIS A 48 10.97 -7.25 2.09
N LEU A 49 11.34 -6.75 0.90
CA LEU A 49 12.48 -5.87 0.73
C LEU A 49 12.13 -4.48 1.29
N THR A 50 12.01 -4.36 2.61
CA THR A 50 11.70 -3.10 3.29
C THR A 50 12.80 -2.60 4.21
N ASP A 51 13.97 -3.26 4.29
CA ASP A 51 14.95 -2.82 5.30
C ASP A 51 16.44 -3.13 5.05
N LEU A 52 16.86 -3.55 3.86
CA LEU A 52 18.28 -3.88 3.59
C LEU A 52 18.82 -3.24 2.31
N THR A 53 18.70 -1.92 2.19
CA THR A 53 19.66 -1.07 1.47
C THR A 53 19.71 0.30 2.16
N ARG A 54 20.11 0.29 3.43
CA ARG A 54 20.53 1.53 4.09
C ARG A 54 21.95 1.37 4.64
N GLU A 55 22.86 1.03 3.74
CA GLU A 55 24.25 1.47 3.83
C GLU A 55 24.66 2.09 2.50
N GLU A 56 24.78 3.42 2.56
CA GLU A 56 25.71 4.23 1.77
C GLU A 56 25.49 4.35 0.26
N THR A 57 24.52 5.18 -0.12
CA THR A 57 24.86 6.26 -1.07
C THR A 57 24.07 7.50 -0.73
N ASP A 58 24.79 8.50 -0.22
CA ASP A 58 24.34 9.84 0.12
C ASP A 58 23.95 10.61 -1.16
N ARG A 59 22.78 10.29 -1.70
CA ARG A 59 22.12 11.05 -2.76
C ARG A 59 20.62 11.06 -2.43
N PRO A 60 20.01 12.21 -2.13
CA PRO A 60 18.57 12.27 -1.94
C PRO A 60 17.94 11.97 -3.30
N GLU A 61 17.39 10.76 -3.46
CA GLU A 61 16.51 10.47 -4.58
C GLU A 61 15.30 11.40 -4.44
N ALA A 62 15.19 12.34 -5.37
CA ALA A 62 14.06 13.22 -5.53
C ALA A 62 12.84 12.44 -6.05
N GLY A 63 12.28 11.56 -5.20
CA GLY A 63 10.83 11.38 -5.09
C GLY A 63 10.27 12.49 -4.19
N PRO A 64 8.92 12.64 -4.05
CA PRO A 64 8.37 13.68 -3.18
C PRO A 64 9.00 13.53 -1.78
N THR A 65 9.83 14.51 -1.43
CA THR A 65 10.56 14.67 -0.19
C THR A 65 9.66 14.31 0.98
N ALA A 66 9.96 13.20 1.67
CA ALA A 66 9.33 12.70 2.89
C ALA A 66 7.80 12.91 2.96
N TRP A 67 7.04 11.83 2.74
CA TRP A 67 5.60 11.83 3.05
C TRP A 67 5.32 12.50 4.40
N PRO A 68 4.30 13.35 4.51
CA PRO A 68 4.02 14.04 5.77
C PRO A 68 3.82 13.01 6.88
N THR A 69 4.32 13.35 8.06
CA THR A 69 4.09 12.52 9.25
C THR A 69 2.59 12.46 9.54
N PRO A 70 2.08 11.37 10.14
CA PRO A 70 0.69 11.33 10.58
C PRO A 70 0.27 12.52 11.43
N GLU A 71 1.17 12.96 12.31
CA GLU A 71 0.98 14.09 13.21
C GLU A 71 0.76 15.37 12.43
N ASP A 72 1.60 15.64 11.41
CA ASP A 72 1.47 16.82 10.56
C ASP A 72 0.23 16.74 9.66
N ALA A 73 -0.03 15.58 9.07
CA ALA A 73 -1.14 15.39 8.13
C ALA A 73 -2.51 15.52 8.80
N TYR A 74 -2.65 15.03 10.03
CA TYR A 74 -3.93 14.97 10.73
C TYR A 74 -4.06 15.99 11.87
N ALA A 75 -3.15 16.96 11.98
CA ALA A 75 -3.16 17.98 13.04
C ALA A 75 -4.49 18.71 13.19
N THR A 76 -5.19 18.98 12.08
CA THR A 76 -6.48 19.69 12.03
C THR A 76 -7.67 18.75 11.81
N ALA A 77 -7.44 17.43 11.79
CA ALA A 77 -8.48 16.46 11.49
C ALA A 77 -9.54 16.40 12.61
N PRO A 78 -10.84 16.34 12.28
CA PRO A 78 -11.89 16.15 13.28
C PRO A 78 -11.68 14.84 14.06
N ALA A 79 -12.21 14.76 15.29
CA ALA A 79 -12.03 13.55 16.10
C ALA A 79 -12.67 12.31 15.45
N ILE A 80 -12.07 11.14 15.65
CA ILE A 80 -12.48 9.86 15.03
C ILE A 80 -13.99 9.59 15.13
N PRO A 81 -14.67 9.77 16.29
CA PRO A 81 -16.12 9.53 16.38
C PRO A 81 -16.96 10.43 15.44
N TYR A 82 -16.54 11.68 15.24
CA TYR A 82 -17.23 12.61 14.33
C TYR A 82 -17.04 12.18 12.88
N GLU A 83 -15.82 11.77 12.50
CA GLU A 83 -15.54 11.26 11.15
C GLU A 83 -16.28 9.95 10.86
N ILE A 84 -16.41 9.05 11.85
CA ILE A 84 -17.24 7.84 11.71
C ILE A 84 -18.70 8.21 11.45
N ALA A 85 -19.27 9.14 12.23
CA ALA A 85 -20.64 9.58 12.04
C ALA A 85 -20.84 10.24 10.66
N TRP A 86 -19.90 11.09 10.25
CA TRP A 86 -19.92 11.78 8.97
C TRP A 86 -19.86 10.79 7.81
N THR A 87 -18.83 9.93 7.75
CA THR A 87 -18.64 8.93 6.68
C THR A 87 -19.83 7.98 6.57
N ALA A 88 -20.39 7.52 7.69
CA ALA A 88 -21.58 6.67 7.70
C ALA A 88 -22.83 7.40 7.16
N SER A 89 -23.01 8.67 7.53
CA SER A 89 -24.13 9.48 7.06
C SER A 89 -24.04 9.75 5.55
N THR A 90 -22.85 10.08 5.06
CA THR A 90 -22.56 10.33 3.63
C THR A 90 -22.78 9.07 2.81
N THR A 91 -22.27 7.91 3.27
CA THR A 91 -22.50 6.61 2.62
C THR A 91 -23.99 6.31 2.48
N ARG A 92 -24.78 6.55 3.53
CA ARG A 92 -26.24 6.36 3.51
C ARG A 92 -26.91 7.27 2.49
N THR A 93 -26.48 8.52 2.37
CA THR A 93 -27.02 9.46 1.39
C THR A 93 -26.70 9.02 -0.04
N LEU A 94 -25.46 8.62 -0.30
CA LEU A 94 -25.02 8.09 -1.59
C LEU A 94 -25.79 6.81 -1.98
N ALA A 95 -26.07 5.94 -1.02
CA ALA A 95 -26.86 4.73 -1.27
C ALA A 95 -28.33 5.02 -1.61
N LYS A 96 -28.91 6.08 -1.04
CA LYS A 96 -30.32 6.47 -1.27
C LYS A 96 -30.50 7.28 -2.54
N ASN A 97 -29.53 8.14 -2.85
CA ASN A 97 -29.50 9.01 -4.01
C ASN A 97 -28.18 8.78 -4.74
N PRO A 98 -28.04 7.65 -5.46
CA PRO A 98 -26.82 7.38 -6.21
C PRO A 98 -26.60 8.54 -7.18
N PRO A 99 -25.49 9.29 -7.06
CA PRO A 99 -25.20 10.33 -8.02
C PRO A 99 -25.15 9.71 -9.43
N GLY A 100 -25.59 10.45 -10.45
CA GLY A 100 -25.48 10.02 -11.85
C GLY A 100 -24.04 10.02 -12.40
N GLY A 101 -23.03 10.04 -11.53
CA GLY A 101 -21.59 10.16 -11.80
C GLY A 101 -20.78 9.86 -10.53
N ASP A 102 -19.45 9.81 -10.66
CA ASP A 102 -18.49 9.40 -9.63
C ASP A 102 -18.82 9.93 -8.23
N VAL A 103 -18.73 9.03 -7.24
CA VAL A 103 -18.87 9.37 -5.82
C VAL A 103 -17.88 10.48 -5.46
N ASP A 104 -18.33 11.46 -4.68
CA ASP A 104 -17.53 12.64 -4.29
C ASP A 104 -16.14 12.25 -3.77
N ARG A 105 -15.09 12.80 -4.39
CA ARG A 105 -13.69 12.57 -4.02
C ARG A 105 -13.44 12.88 -2.54
N GLU A 106 -14.11 13.90 -1.97
CA GLU A 106 -13.97 14.25 -0.56
C GLU A 106 -14.35 13.06 0.34
N TYR A 107 -15.43 12.36 0.02
CA TYR A 107 -15.87 11.20 0.79
C TYR A 107 -14.79 10.13 0.83
N TRP A 108 -14.16 9.82 -0.30
CA TRP A 108 -13.11 8.81 -0.38
C TRP A 108 -11.84 9.23 0.33
N LEU A 109 -11.44 10.50 0.20
CA LEU A 109 -10.29 11.04 0.90
C LEU A 109 -10.47 10.97 2.42
N ARG A 110 -11.62 11.45 2.93
CA ARG A 110 -11.91 11.46 4.36
C ARG A 110 -12.09 10.06 4.93
N LYS A 111 -12.69 9.13 4.16
CA LYS A 111 -12.79 7.72 4.55
C LYS A 111 -11.40 7.07 4.65
N ALA A 112 -10.52 7.30 3.68
CA ALA A 112 -9.17 6.75 3.70
C ALA A 112 -8.34 7.32 4.88
N ALA A 113 -8.42 8.64 5.12
CA ALA A 113 -7.77 9.29 6.24
C ALA A 113 -8.27 8.80 7.60
N LEU A 114 -9.59 8.58 7.75
CA LEU A 114 -10.17 8.00 8.97
C LEU A 114 -9.60 6.60 9.25
N LEU A 115 -9.55 5.74 8.24
CA LEU A 115 -9.06 4.37 8.40
C LEU A 115 -7.55 4.33 8.69
N ASP A 116 -6.76 5.22 8.09
CA ASP A 116 -5.34 5.38 8.43
C ASP A 116 -5.14 5.80 9.89
N ARG A 117 -5.95 6.74 10.40
CA ARG A 117 -5.90 7.16 11.82
C ARG A 117 -6.29 6.05 12.79
N ILE A 118 -7.30 5.26 12.46
CA ILE A 118 -7.67 4.08 13.26
C ILE A 118 -6.53 3.06 13.26
N ALA A 119 -5.89 2.83 12.10
CA ALA A 119 -4.74 1.93 12.03
C ALA A 119 -3.57 2.41 12.89
N LEU A 120 -3.28 3.72 12.89
CA LEU A 120 -2.23 4.31 13.72
C LEU A 120 -2.50 4.14 15.23
N ASP A 121 -3.75 4.29 15.69
CA ASP A 121 -4.11 4.06 17.09
C ASP A 121 -3.81 2.61 17.51
N TYR A 122 -4.15 1.63 16.66
CA TYR A 122 -3.88 0.21 16.94
C TYR A 122 -2.39 -0.17 16.81
N GLU A 123 -1.67 0.45 15.87
CA GLU A 123 -0.22 0.31 15.74
C GLU A 123 0.51 0.82 16.98
N ALA A 124 0.05 1.95 17.55
CA ALA A 124 0.59 2.51 18.79
C ALA A 124 0.33 1.59 20.01
N GLU A 125 -0.77 0.83 20.00
CA GLU A 125 -1.05 -0.21 21.00
C GLU A 125 -0.24 -1.51 20.77
N GLY A 126 0.40 -1.65 19.60
CA GLY A 126 1.18 -2.83 19.24
C GLY A 126 0.34 -4.09 19.00
N ILE A 127 -0.95 -3.93 18.69
CA ILE A 127 -1.89 -5.05 18.51
C ILE A 127 -2.03 -5.36 17.00
N PRO A 128 -1.56 -6.53 16.52
CA PRO A 128 -1.77 -6.94 15.14
C PRO A 128 -3.25 -7.30 14.93
N ASN A 129 -3.98 -6.48 14.18
CA ASN A 129 -5.41 -6.67 13.94
C ASN A 129 -5.85 -6.45 12.48
N GLY A 130 -4.90 -6.25 11.56
CA GLY A 130 -5.16 -6.04 10.13
C GLY A 130 -5.76 -4.67 9.78
N THR A 131 -5.78 -3.72 10.71
CA THR A 131 -6.27 -2.35 10.44
C THR A 131 -5.34 -1.59 9.50
N ASP A 132 -4.04 -1.90 9.52
CA ASP A 132 -3.02 -1.45 8.58
C ASP A 132 -3.35 -1.85 7.14
N ASP A 133 -3.72 -3.12 6.94
CA ASP A 133 -4.16 -3.64 5.63
C ASP A 133 -5.46 -2.96 5.16
N ILE A 134 -6.42 -2.77 6.07
CA ILE A 134 -7.68 -2.06 5.77
C ILE A 134 -7.39 -0.61 5.35
N ALA A 135 -6.53 0.10 6.06
CA ALA A 135 -6.12 1.45 5.72
C ALA A 135 -5.40 1.51 4.37
N ALA A 136 -4.48 0.58 4.10
CA ALA A 136 -3.78 0.49 2.82
C ALA A 136 -4.73 0.19 1.65
N ASN A 137 -5.75 -0.66 1.86
CA ASN A 137 -6.78 -0.93 0.85
C ASN A 137 -7.64 0.31 0.56
N ALA A 138 -8.05 1.05 1.59
CA ALA A 138 -8.83 2.28 1.43
C ALA A 138 -8.02 3.37 0.71
N ALA A 139 -6.73 3.48 1.02
CA ALA A 139 -5.81 4.36 0.31
C ALA A 139 -5.69 4.01 -1.18
N ARG A 140 -5.60 2.72 -1.51
CA ARG A 140 -5.59 2.25 -2.91
C ARG A 140 -6.89 2.58 -3.66
N GLN A 141 -8.05 2.51 -2.98
CA GLN A 141 -9.32 2.95 -3.58
C GLN A 141 -9.31 4.44 -3.91
N LEU A 142 -8.78 5.29 -3.03
CA LEU A 142 -8.63 6.72 -3.31
C LEU A 142 -7.72 6.96 -4.53
N ILE A 143 -6.57 6.29 -4.59
CA ILE A 143 -5.63 6.38 -5.72
C ILE A 143 -6.32 5.99 -7.03
N GLU A 144 -7.12 4.91 -7.02
CA GLU A 144 -7.87 4.47 -8.20
C GLU A 144 -8.91 5.51 -8.64
N ILE A 145 -9.55 6.21 -7.70
CA ILE A 145 -10.52 7.27 -8.01
C ILE A 145 -9.82 8.51 -8.58
N ASP A 146 -8.66 8.86 -8.02
CA ASP A 146 -7.92 10.08 -8.40
C ASP A 146 -7.22 9.96 -9.76
N HIS A 147 -6.76 8.76 -10.09
CA HIS A 147 -6.01 8.50 -11.33
C HIS A 147 -6.80 7.70 -12.38
N GLY A 148 -8.01 7.26 -12.03
CA GLY A 148 -8.79 6.30 -12.81
C GLY A 148 -8.16 4.90 -12.83
N SER A 149 -8.92 3.91 -13.32
CA SER A 149 -8.43 2.54 -13.49
C SER A 149 -7.46 2.38 -14.69
N ASP A 150 -6.86 3.47 -15.21
CA ASP A 150 -5.95 3.39 -16.38
C ASP A 150 -4.67 2.63 -15.99
N PRO A 151 -4.41 1.44 -16.57
CA PRO A 151 -3.20 0.67 -16.30
C PRO A 151 -1.90 1.41 -16.65
N ASN A 152 -1.99 2.48 -17.46
CA ASN A 152 -0.86 3.28 -17.93
C ASN A 152 -0.93 4.76 -17.46
N GLY A 153 -1.87 5.12 -16.58
CA GLY A 153 -1.82 6.42 -15.90
C GLY A 153 -0.48 6.59 -15.17
N PRO A 154 -0.06 7.81 -14.80
CA PRO A 154 1.20 8.03 -14.10
C PRO A 154 1.10 7.47 -12.67
N GLN A 155 1.10 6.13 -12.56
CA GLN A 155 1.29 5.38 -11.34
C GLN A 155 2.69 5.73 -10.89
N HIS A 156 2.83 6.75 -10.06
CA HIS A 156 4.10 6.99 -9.42
C HIS A 156 4.36 5.75 -8.55
N PRO A 157 5.41 4.94 -8.81
CA PRO A 157 5.58 3.67 -8.12
C PRO A 157 5.70 3.85 -6.60
N ALA A 158 6.14 5.01 -6.12
CA ALA A 158 6.14 5.35 -4.69
C ALA A 158 4.74 5.47 -4.06
N THR A 159 3.70 5.82 -4.85
CA THR A 159 2.30 5.92 -4.37
C THR A 159 1.69 4.56 -4.12
N LEU A 160 2.00 3.57 -4.97
CA LEU A 160 1.59 2.17 -4.74
C LEU A 160 2.41 1.48 -3.66
N ALA A 161 3.70 1.85 -3.52
CA ALA A 161 4.55 1.37 -2.45
C ALA A 161 4.18 1.95 -1.07
N HIS A 162 3.66 3.18 -1.03
CA HIS A 162 3.27 3.89 0.20
C HIS A 162 1.86 4.48 0.11
N PRO A 163 0.81 3.65 -0.01
CA PRO A 163 -0.56 4.13 -0.23
C PRO A 163 -1.06 4.99 0.94
N ARG A 164 -0.70 4.65 2.18
CA ARG A 164 -1.02 5.46 3.38
C ARG A 164 -0.30 6.82 3.36
N GLY A 165 0.92 6.89 2.81
CA GLY A 165 1.66 8.14 2.63
C GLY A 165 0.97 9.09 1.65
N TYR A 166 0.42 8.55 0.57
CA TYR A 166 -0.38 9.31 -0.39
C TYR A 166 -1.62 9.93 0.26
N VAL A 167 -2.38 9.16 1.04
CA VAL A 167 -3.56 9.68 1.78
C VAL A 167 -3.17 10.85 2.68
N ARG A 168 -2.06 10.74 3.42
CA ARG A 168 -1.59 11.81 4.31
C ARG A 168 -1.22 13.07 3.53
N HIS A 169 -0.57 12.92 2.38
CA HIS A 169 -0.24 14.04 1.50
C HIS A 169 -1.50 14.74 0.96
N GLU A 170 -2.42 13.98 0.39
CA GLU A 170 -3.66 14.50 -0.18
C GLU A 170 -4.56 15.12 0.89
N TYR A 171 -4.64 14.52 2.07
CA TYR A 171 -5.42 15.05 3.18
C TYR A 171 -4.84 16.36 3.70
N ALA A 172 -3.52 16.44 3.88
CA ALA A 172 -2.84 17.67 4.28
C ALA A 172 -3.07 18.79 3.25
N HIS A 173 -2.96 18.47 1.95
CA HIS A 173 -3.21 19.43 0.89
C HIS A 173 -4.68 19.89 0.87
N TRP A 174 -5.65 18.98 1.00
CA TRP A 174 -7.08 19.30 1.08
C TRP A 174 -7.42 20.16 2.31
N ALA A 175 -6.90 19.79 3.49
CA ALA A 175 -7.17 20.47 4.74
C ALA A 175 -6.63 21.92 4.77
N ASN A 176 -5.51 22.17 4.09
CA ASN A 176 -4.92 23.50 3.98
C ASN A 176 -5.65 24.42 2.96
N ASN A 177 -6.49 23.85 2.09
CA ASN A 177 -7.21 24.58 1.04
C ASN A 177 -8.73 24.60 1.27
N GLN A 178 -9.19 24.38 2.51
CA GLN A 178 -10.61 24.48 2.90
C GLN A 178 -11.09 25.93 3.04
#